data_AF-A0A2H3NLE7-F1
#
_entry.id   AF-A0A2H3NLE7-F1
#
_cell.length_a   1.000
_cell.length_b   1.000
_cell.length_c   1.000
_cell.angle_alpha   90.00
_cell.angle_beta   90.00
_cell.angle_gamma   90.00
#
_symmetry.space_group_name_H-M   'P 1'
#
loop_
_entity.id
_entity.type
_entity.pdbx_description
1 polymer ?
#
loop_
_entity_poly.entity_id
_entity_poly.type
_entity_poly.pdbx_seq_one_letter_code
_entity_poly.pdbx_strand_id
1 'polypeptide(L)'
;MSQQATESFKMRLTPAQKAKIKRLAERKGSTQKEAVLAAVERELAADTDEEADAIEPQPGSVLELAQDLCGSVEGPSDLSTNPKYMEDYGKD
;
A
#
# COMPACT_ATOMS: atom_id res chain seq x y z
N MET A 1 -1.02 28.84 3.81
CA MET A 1 -0.21 27.83 4.51
C MET A 1 -0.91 27.49 5.81
N SER A 2 -1.84 26.53 5.81
CA SER A 2 -2.53 26.11 7.03
C SER A 2 -1.54 25.36 7.92
N GLN A 3 -1.14 25.97 9.03
CA GLN A 3 -0.39 25.30 10.07
C GLN A 3 -1.36 24.34 10.76
N GLN A 4 -1.21 23.04 10.50
CA GLN A 4 -1.96 22.03 11.24
C GLN A 4 -1.53 22.08 12.71
N ALA A 5 -2.51 22.00 13.62
CA ALA A 5 -2.24 21.95 15.05
C ALA A 5 -1.52 20.64 15.40
N THR A 6 -0.34 20.72 16.01
CA THR A 6 0.39 19.54 16.48
C THR A 6 -0.09 19.14 17.88
N GLU A 7 -0.66 17.95 18.01
CA GLU A 7 -1.01 17.35 19.30
C GLU A 7 -0.02 16.25 19.70
N SER A 8 0.29 16.16 20.99
CA SER A 8 1.21 15.14 21.51
C SER A 8 0.47 13.86 21.90
N PHE A 9 0.88 12.72 21.35
CA PHE A 9 0.33 11.41 21.69
C PHE A 9 1.30 10.62 22.59
N LYS A 10 0.82 10.18 23.76
CA LYS A 10 1.58 9.28 24.66
C LYS A 10 1.11 7.84 24.47
N MET A 11 2.04 6.93 24.23
CA MET A 11 1.75 5.51 24.02
C MET A 11 2.62 4.63 24.94
N ARG A 12 2.05 3.54 25.45
CA ARG A 12 2.82 2.49 26.14
C ARG A 12 3.33 1.49 25.10
N LEU A 13 4.62 1.24 25.13
CA LEU A 13 5.29 0.30 24.23
C LEU A 13 5.93 -0.81 25.06
N THR A 14 5.81 -2.04 24.59
CA THR A 14 6.63 -3.14 25.14
C THR A 14 8.10 -2.95 24.75
N PRO A 15 9.05 -3.52 25.52
CA PRO A 15 10.47 -3.46 25.16
C PRO A 15 10.75 -4.02 23.75
N ALA A 16 10.02 -5.06 23.36
CA ALA A 16 10.12 -5.66 22.03
C ALA A 16 9.66 -4.70 20.91
N GLN A 17 8.54 -3.98 21.11
CA GLN A 17 8.06 -2.97 20.16
C GLN A 17 9.05 -1.81 20.03
N LYS A 18 9.60 -1.33 21.15
CA LYS A 18 10.62 -0.27 21.14
C LYS A 18 11.88 -0.71 20.36
N ALA A 19 12.32 -1.95 20.52
CA ALA A 19 13.44 -2.50 19.76
C ALA A 19 13.14 -2.57 18.25
N LYS A 20 11.93 -2.95 17.86
CA LYS A 20 11.50 -2.97 16.45
C LYS A 20 11.49 -1.55 15.85
N ILE A 21 10.95 -0.57 16.58
CA ILE A 21 10.93 0.84 16.14
C ILE A 21 12.35 1.39 15.99
N LYS A 22 13.26 1.06 16.91
CA LYS A 22 14.67 1.45 16.80
C LYS A 22 15.32 0.90 15.52
N ARG A 23 15.14 -0.38 15.24
CA ARG A 23 15.65 -1.00 14.00
C ARG A 23 15.04 -0.40 12.74
N LEU A 24 13.75 -0.03 12.80
CA LEU A 24 13.07 0.65 11.70
C LEU A 24 13.68 2.03 11.43
N ALA A 25 13.94 2.79 12.50
CA ALA A 25 14.58 4.10 12.44
C ALA A 25 16.01 4.03 11.90
N GLU A 26 16.82 3.07 12.37
CA GLU A 26 18.18 2.83 11.88
C GLU A 26 18.20 2.51 10.38
N ARG A 27 17.30 1.65 9.90
CA ARG A 27 17.19 1.29 8.48
C ARG A 27 16.84 2.48 7.59
N LYS A 28 16.04 3.42 8.10
CA LYS A 28 15.57 4.60 7.38
C LYS A 28 16.44 5.84 7.59
N GLY A 29 17.47 5.77 8.44
CA GLY A 29 18.31 6.92 8.79
C GLY A 29 17.54 8.04 9.50
N SER A 30 16.43 7.71 10.17
CA SER A 30 15.51 8.69 10.77
C SER A 30 15.46 8.55 12.29
N THR A 31 14.76 9.46 12.97
CA THR A 31 14.45 9.30 14.41
C THR A 31 13.35 8.26 14.62
N GLN A 32 13.24 7.73 15.85
CA GLN A 32 12.15 6.80 16.21
C GLN A 32 10.76 7.43 16.05
N LYS A 33 10.64 8.74 16.33
CA LYS A 33 9.38 9.47 16.20
C LYS A 33 8.95 9.57 14.74
N GLU A 34 9.87 10.01 13.87
CA GLU A 34 9.61 10.12 12.42
C GLU A 34 9.31 8.76 11.82
N ALA A 35 10.05 7.70 12.23
CA ALA A 35 9.80 6.35 11.74
C ALA A 35 8.39 5.84 12.10
N VAL A 36 7.87 6.21 13.27
CA VAL A 36 6.51 5.85 13.69
C VAL A 36 5.48 6.70 12.94
N LEU A 37 5.68 8.01 12.83
CA LEU A 37 4.76 8.89 12.09
C LEU A 37 4.65 8.49 10.62
N ALA A 38 5.77 8.28 9.94
CA ALA A 38 5.80 7.82 8.55
C ALA A 38 5.23 6.40 8.38
N ALA A 39 5.24 5.57 9.43
CA ALA A 39 4.56 4.29 9.40
C ALA A 39 3.04 4.47 9.49
N VAL A 40 2.57 5.32 10.40
CA VAL A 40 1.13 5.63 10.56
C VAL A 40 0.58 6.30 9.31
N GLU A 41 1.28 7.29 8.75
CA GLU A 41 0.87 7.96 7.50
C GLU A 41 0.72 6.98 6.34
N ARG A 42 1.62 6.00 6.22
CA ARG A 42 1.52 4.97 5.16
C ARG A 42 0.29 4.09 5.33
N GLU A 43 0.00 3.64 6.55
CA GLU A 43 -1.19 2.79 6.77
C GLU A 43 -2.48 3.61 6.60
N LEU A 44 -2.51 4.86 7.06
CA LEU A 44 -3.68 5.73 6.90
C LEU A 44 -3.90 6.15 5.45
N ALA A 45 -2.83 6.33 4.65
CA ALA A 45 -2.97 6.52 3.21
C ALA A 45 -3.69 5.31 2.58
N ALA A 46 -3.34 4.09 2.97
CA ALA A 46 -3.99 2.88 2.47
C ALA A 46 -5.47 2.74 2.91
N ASP A 47 -5.86 3.32 4.05
CA ASP A 47 -7.24 3.27 4.57
C ASP A 47 -8.14 4.40 4.03
N THR A 48 -7.57 5.48 3.45
CA THR A 48 -8.36 6.63 2.96
C THR A 48 -8.80 6.47 1.51
N ASP A 49 -8.33 5.43 0.82
CA ASP A 49 -8.59 5.19 -0.60
C ASP A 49 -9.75 4.21 -0.80
N GLU A 50 -10.97 4.58 -0.38
CA GLU A 50 -12.18 3.90 -0.89
C GLU A 50 -12.47 4.30 -2.37
N GLU A 51 -11.72 5.23 -2.98
CA GLU A 51 -11.94 5.68 -4.37
C GLU A 51 -10.65 5.96 -5.20
N ALA A 52 -9.44 5.58 -4.76
CA ALA A 52 -8.20 5.94 -5.46
C ALA A 52 -7.18 4.80 -5.63
N ASP A 53 -7.62 3.62 -6.08
CA ASP A 53 -6.74 2.56 -6.59
C ASP A 53 -6.15 2.89 -7.98
N ALA A 54 -5.58 4.09 -8.14
CA ALA A 54 -4.68 4.39 -9.24
C ALA A 54 -3.25 4.34 -8.70
N ILE A 55 -2.61 3.17 -8.80
CA ILE A 55 -1.18 3.05 -8.50
C ILE A 55 -0.43 3.93 -9.50
N GLU A 56 -0.01 5.12 -9.05
CA GLU A 56 0.77 6.03 -9.88
C GLU A 56 2.15 5.43 -10.19
N PRO A 57 2.53 5.29 -11.47
CA PRO A 57 3.83 4.77 -11.85
C PRO A 57 4.95 5.68 -11.33
N GLN A 58 5.83 5.12 -10.51
CA GLN A 58 7.02 5.83 -10.03
C GLN A 58 8.10 5.85 -11.13
N PRO A 59 8.85 6.96 -11.30
CA PRO A 59 9.95 7.02 -12.25
C PRO A 59 11.02 5.94 -12.02
N GLY A 60 11.40 5.21 -13.07
CA GLY A 60 12.31 4.07 -13.06
C GLY A 60 11.69 2.75 -12.60
N SER A 61 10.38 2.70 -12.35
CA SER A 61 9.69 1.48 -11.94
C SER A 61 9.35 0.58 -13.13
N VAL A 62 9.18 -0.72 -12.87
CA VAL A 62 8.70 -1.67 -13.87
C VAL A 62 7.31 -1.29 -14.38
N LEU A 63 6.48 -0.68 -13.53
CA LEU A 63 5.14 -0.22 -13.90
C LEU A 63 5.20 0.93 -14.93
N GLU A 64 6.14 1.87 -14.78
CA GLU A 64 6.36 2.94 -15.76
C GLU A 64 6.78 2.36 -17.13
N LEU A 65 7.68 1.37 -17.13
CA LEU A 65 8.17 0.74 -18.35
C LEU A 65 7.11 -0.10 -19.09
N ALA A 66 6.08 -0.58 -18.40
CA ALA A 66 5.05 -1.44 -18.96
C ALA A 66 3.71 -0.72 -19.23
N GLN A 67 3.65 0.60 -18.99
CA GLN A 67 2.42 1.37 -19.09
C GLN A 67 1.85 1.41 -20.51
N ASP A 68 2.73 1.36 -21.52
CA ASP A 68 2.37 1.29 -22.94
C ASP A 68 1.75 -0.05 -23.36
N LEU A 69 1.90 -1.10 -22.54
CA LEU A 69 1.28 -2.40 -22.77
C LEU A 69 -0.16 -2.48 -22.24
N CYS A 70 -0.58 -1.57 -21.36
CA CYS A 70 -1.94 -1.53 -20.83
C CYS A 70 -2.95 -1.29 -21.96
N GLY A 71 -3.89 -2.22 -22.15
CA GLY A 71 -4.88 -2.14 -23.23
C GLY A 71 -4.38 -2.55 -24.61
N SER A 72 -3.14 -3.08 -24.73
CA SER A 72 -2.61 -3.62 -25.99
C SER A 72 -3.28 -4.92 -26.46
N VAL A 73 -4.10 -5.52 -25.61
CA VAL A 73 -4.83 -6.77 -25.87
C VAL A 73 -6.32 -6.59 -25.59
N GLU A 74 -7.16 -7.13 -26.47
CA GLU A 74 -8.59 -7.25 -26.24
C GLU A 74 -8.89 -8.61 -25.61
N GLY A 75 -9.70 -8.60 -24.55
CA GLY A 75 -10.09 -9.81 -23.82
C GLY A 75 -11.34 -9.56 -22.97
N PRO A 76 -11.94 -10.64 -22.44
CA PRO A 76 -13.05 -10.50 -21.52
C PRO A 76 -12.60 -9.70 -20.30
N SER A 77 -13.49 -8.84 -19.79
CA SER A 77 -13.24 -7.99 -18.62
C SER A 77 -12.93 -8.78 -17.36
N ASP A 78 -13.40 -10.03 -17.30
CA ASP A 78 -13.13 -10.98 -16.24
C ASP A 78 -12.27 -12.12 -16.80
N LEU A 79 -11.00 -12.16 -16.37
CA LEU A 79 -10.07 -13.24 -16.67
C LEU A 79 -10.12 -14.37 -15.64
N SER A 80 -10.80 -14.15 -14.51
CA SER A 80 -10.91 -15.10 -13.40
C SER A 80 -12.08 -16.07 -13.56
N THR A 81 -13.16 -15.62 -14.20
CA THR A 81 -14.25 -16.50 -14.62
C THR A 81 -14.00 -16.90 -16.06
N ASN A 82 -13.70 -18.17 -16.30
CA ASN A 82 -13.77 -18.74 -17.63
C ASN A 82 -15.10 -19.50 -17.73
N PRO A 83 -16.20 -18.87 -18.20
CA PRO A 83 -17.54 -19.42 -18.07
C PRO A 83 -17.66 -20.79 -18.75
N LYS A 84 -16.93 -20.98 -19.86
CA LYS A 84 -16.85 -22.23 -20.61
C LYS A 84 -16.25 -23.40 -19.80
N TYR A 85 -15.41 -23.14 -18.80
CA TYR A 85 -14.77 -24.17 -17.97
C TYR A 85 -15.48 -24.35 -16.61
N MET A 86 -16.53 -23.56 -16.35
CA MET A 86 -17.32 -23.64 -15.12
C MET A 86 -18.71 -24.26 -15.32
N GLU A 87 -19.13 -24.58 -16.56
CA GLU A 87 -20.49 -25.06 -16.87
C GLU A 87 -20.92 -26.33 -16.11
N ASP A 88 -19.97 -27.15 -15.63
CA ASP A 88 -20.24 -28.38 -14.88
C ASP A 88 -19.47 -28.49 -13.55
N TYR A 89 -18.87 -27.39 -13.08
CA TYR A 89 -18.14 -27.41 -11.81
C TYR A 89 -19.13 -27.57 -10.64
N GLY A 90 -19.10 -28.74 -9.99
CA GLY A 90 -19.96 -29.04 -8.83
C GLY A 90 -21.31 -29.70 -9.16
N LYS A 91 -21.48 -30.28 -10.35
CA LYS A 91 -22.61 -31.18 -10.65
C LYS A 91 -22.20 -32.63 -10.38
N ASP A 92 -22.83 -33.25 -9.39
CA ASP A 92 -22.95 -34.71 -9.20
C ASP A 92 -24.37 -35.16 -9.58
#